data_AF-A0A957GLD9-F1
#
_entry.id   AF-A0A957GLD9-F1
#
_cell.length_a   1.000
_cell.length_b   1.000
_cell.length_c   1.000
_cell.angle_alpha   90.00
_cell.angle_beta   90.00
_cell.angle_gamma   90.00
#
_symmetry.space_group_name_H-M   'P 1'
#
loop_
_entity.id
_entity.type
_entity.pdbx_description
1 polymer ?
#
loop_
_entity_poly.entity_id
_entity_poly.type
_entity_poly.pdbx_seq_one_letter_code
_entity_poly.pdbx_strand_id
1 'polypeptide(L)'
;YMRATPARSLVKSLIAEGAVVEILGESVNGNKTWWVHRDNLPLLQQAAAGDLQAARTTFLAPFDSLFWAGDRDQKLWGFNQLLECYKPADQRVYGYFSFPILHKDRLVGRFDPRLDRQSGVLYLNALYLEPGIAPDDELVAGVANAMRDFLVWHGATDLKIEKSEPAVFAEKLIRAL
;
A
#
# COMPACT_ATOMS: atom_id res chain seq x y z
N TYR A 1 11.26 -15.84 -22.10
CA TYR A 1 10.20 -15.43 -23.05
C TYR A 1 8.89 -16.07 -22.64
N MET A 2 8.02 -15.37 -21.91
CA MET A 2 6.65 -15.82 -21.69
C MET A 2 5.90 -15.64 -23.02
N ARG A 3 5.36 -16.72 -23.59
CA ARG A 3 4.46 -16.61 -24.74
C ARG A 3 3.21 -15.86 -24.28
N ALA A 4 2.76 -14.88 -25.04
CA ALA A 4 1.49 -14.20 -24.76
C ALA A 4 0.36 -15.23 -24.90
N THR A 5 -0.11 -15.76 -23.78
CA THR A 5 -1.36 -16.51 -23.72
C THR A 5 -2.47 -15.60 -24.27
N PRO A 6 -3.40 -16.09 -25.11
CA PRO A 6 -4.55 -15.31 -25.55
C PRO A 6 -5.54 -15.13 -24.38
N ALA A 7 -5.14 -14.36 -23.37
CA ALA A 7 -5.92 -14.14 -22.16
C ALA A 7 -7.32 -13.60 -22.46
N ARG A 8 -7.47 -12.83 -23.55
CA ARG A 8 -8.77 -12.28 -23.96
C ARG A 8 -9.81 -13.35 -24.32
N SER A 9 -9.44 -14.43 -24.99
CA SER A 9 -10.42 -15.48 -25.34
C SER A 9 -10.82 -16.29 -24.10
N LEU A 10 -9.87 -16.56 -23.20
CA LEU A 10 -10.14 -17.24 -21.93
C LEU A 10 -11.07 -16.42 -21.03
N VAL A 11 -10.83 -15.12 -20.88
CA VAL A 11 -11.70 -14.25 -20.08
C VAL A 11 -13.13 -14.23 -20.63
N LYS A 12 -13.30 -14.18 -21.97
CA LYS A 12 -14.64 -14.27 -22.58
C LYS A 12 -15.35 -15.59 -22.26
N SER A 13 -14.63 -16.72 -22.28
CA SER A 13 -15.19 -18.02 -21.90
C SER A 13 -15.63 -18.01 -20.44
N LEU A 14 -14.78 -17.51 -19.54
CA LEU A 14 -15.09 -17.44 -18.11
C LEU A 14 -16.29 -16.53 -17.80
N ILE A 15 -16.49 -15.46 -18.58
CA ILE A 15 -17.68 -14.62 -18.49
C ILE A 15 -18.93 -15.37 -18.99
N ALA A 16 -18.83 -16.04 -20.14
CA ALA A 16 -19.95 -16.82 -20.70
C ALA A 16 -20.37 -17.98 -19.78
N GLU A 17 -19.42 -18.59 -19.07
CA GLU A 17 -19.64 -19.63 -18.06
C GLU A 17 -20.11 -19.06 -16.71
N GLY A 18 -20.15 -17.74 -16.54
CA GLY A 18 -20.52 -17.08 -15.29
C GLY A 18 -19.51 -17.25 -14.15
N ALA A 19 -18.30 -17.76 -14.42
CA ALA A 19 -17.23 -17.85 -13.44
C ALA A 19 -16.64 -16.48 -13.09
N VAL A 20 -16.61 -15.58 -14.08
CA VAL A 20 -16.19 -14.19 -13.94
C VAL A 20 -17.37 -13.28 -14.25
N VAL A 21 -17.61 -12.31 -13.39
CA VAL A 21 -18.66 -11.31 -13.56
C VAL A 21 -18.05 -9.94 -13.85
N GLU A 22 -18.68 -9.20 -14.74
CA GLU A 22 -18.36 -7.80 -14.99
C GLU A 22 -19.06 -6.93 -13.95
N ILE A 23 -18.30 -6.02 -13.34
CA ILE A 23 -18.81 -5.03 -12.41
C ILE A 23 -18.38 -3.63 -12.84
N LEU A 24 -19.16 -2.63 -12.46
CA LEU A 24 -18.73 -1.25 -12.53
C LEU A 24 -18.02 -0.90 -11.22
N GLY A 25 -16.78 -0.44 -11.32
CA GLY A 25 -16.00 0.01 -10.17
C GLY A 25 -15.52 1.43 -10.38
N GLU A 26 -15.50 2.21 -9.30
CA GLU A 26 -14.89 3.53 -9.30
C GLU A 26 -13.36 3.41 -9.43
N SER A 27 -12.77 4.35 -10.15
CA SER A 27 -11.33 4.51 -10.30
C SER A 27 -11.02 6.01 -10.27
N VAL A 28 -9.78 6.36 -10.00
CA VAL A 28 -9.30 7.75 -9.99
C VAL A 28 -9.66 8.51 -11.28
N ASN A 29 -9.73 7.81 -12.43
CA ASN A 29 -10.09 8.40 -13.73
C ASN A 29 -11.55 8.10 -14.13
N GLY A 30 -12.44 7.98 -13.15
CA GLY A 30 -13.86 7.68 -13.33
C GLY A 30 -14.15 6.18 -13.45
N ASN A 31 -15.44 5.86 -13.58
CA ASN A 31 -15.90 4.47 -13.53
C ASN A 31 -15.32 3.60 -14.66
N LYS A 32 -14.94 2.38 -14.31
CA LYS A 32 -14.40 1.38 -15.24
C LYS A 32 -15.08 0.03 -15.02
N THR A 33 -15.12 -0.77 -16.08
CA THR A 33 -15.50 -2.18 -15.97
C THR A 33 -14.33 -2.97 -15.38
N TRP A 34 -14.64 -3.76 -14.36
CA TRP A 34 -13.73 -4.70 -13.73
C TRP A 34 -14.28 -6.11 -13.80
N TRP A 35 -13.39 -7.10 -13.69
CA TRP A 35 -13.74 -8.51 -13.67
C TRP A 35 -13.44 -9.10 -12.32
N VAL A 36 -14.42 -9.80 -11.76
CA VAL A 36 -14.32 -10.42 -10.44
C VAL A 36 -14.77 -11.87 -10.56
N HIS A 37 -14.10 -12.77 -9.85
CA HIS A 37 -14.58 -14.14 -9.75
C HIS A 37 -15.92 -14.16 -9.00
N ARG A 38 -16.92 -14.90 -9.49
CA ARG A 38 -18.28 -14.91 -8.93
C ARG A 38 -18.32 -15.16 -7.41
N ASP A 39 -17.40 -15.97 -6.90
CA ASP A 39 -17.34 -16.35 -5.49
C ASP A 39 -16.96 -15.15 -4.58
N ASN A 40 -16.36 -14.10 -5.14
CA ASN A 40 -16.05 -12.86 -4.41
C ASN A 40 -17.18 -11.82 -4.50
N LEU A 41 -18.22 -12.06 -5.30
CA LEU A 41 -19.32 -11.11 -5.46
C LEU A 41 -20.06 -10.82 -4.14
N PRO A 42 -20.33 -11.81 -3.26
CA PRO A 42 -20.95 -11.52 -1.95
C PRO A 42 -20.11 -10.58 -1.08
N LEU A 43 -18.78 -10.74 -1.09
CA LEU A 43 -17.88 -9.86 -0.33
C LEU A 43 -17.91 -8.43 -0.87
N LEU A 44 -17.93 -8.26 -2.20
CA LEU A 44 -18.05 -6.93 -2.79
C LEU A 44 -19.40 -6.27 -2.52
N GLN A 45 -20.48 -7.05 -2.50
CA GLN A 45 -21.80 -6.54 -2.16
C GLN A 45 -21.85 -6.07 -0.70
N GLN A 46 -21.26 -6.82 0.23
CA GLN A 46 -21.14 -6.39 1.63
C GLN A 46 -20.29 -5.12 1.77
N ALA A 47 -19.16 -5.04 1.05
CA ALA A 47 -18.34 -3.82 1.05
C ALA A 47 -19.11 -2.61 0.48
N ALA A 48 -19.84 -2.79 -0.62
CA ALA A 48 -20.66 -1.73 -1.23
C ALA A 48 -21.86 -1.31 -0.35
N ALA A 49 -22.39 -2.23 0.45
CA ALA A 49 -23.43 -1.95 1.45
C ALA A 49 -22.88 -1.27 2.72
N GLY A 50 -21.55 -1.24 2.90
CA GLY A 50 -20.90 -0.71 4.09
C GLY A 50 -20.80 -1.70 5.26
N ASP A 51 -21.13 -2.97 5.04
CA ASP A 51 -21.05 -4.06 6.03
C ASP A 51 -19.60 -4.50 6.29
N LEU A 52 -18.72 -4.29 5.31
CA LEU A 52 -17.27 -4.48 5.45
C LEU A 52 -16.58 -3.12 5.45
N GLN A 53 -16.05 -2.73 6.62
CA GLN A 53 -15.31 -1.49 6.80
C GLN A 53 -13.84 -1.79 7.07
N ALA A 54 -12.97 -1.15 6.30
CA ALA A 54 -11.54 -1.25 6.55
C ALA A 54 -11.19 -0.43 7.80
N ALA A 55 -10.66 -1.10 8.83
CA ALA A 55 -10.26 -0.45 10.08
C ALA A 55 -8.75 -0.52 10.34
N ARG A 56 -8.03 -1.39 9.64
CA ARG A 56 -6.64 -1.71 9.96
C ARG A 56 -5.68 -0.71 9.33
N THR A 57 -4.66 -0.31 10.08
CA THR A 57 -3.44 0.29 9.53
C THR A 57 -2.34 -0.76 9.50
N THR A 58 -1.62 -0.86 8.38
CA THR A 58 -0.50 -1.80 8.23
C THR A 58 0.46 -1.30 7.16
N PHE A 59 1.64 -1.91 7.09
CA PHE A 59 2.61 -1.65 6.04
C PHE A 59 2.56 -2.77 5.01
N LEU A 60 2.58 -2.40 3.74
CA LEU A 60 2.68 -3.34 2.63
C LEU A 60 4.13 -3.49 2.25
N ALA A 61 4.55 -4.73 1.98
CA ALA A 61 5.87 -4.97 1.43
C ALA A 61 5.97 -4.35 0.02
N PRO A 62 7.15 -3.89 -0.42
CA PRO A 62 7.34 -3.43 -1.80
C PRO A 62 7.07 -4.53 -2.85
N PHE A 63 6.97 -5.78 -2.42
CA PHE A 63 6.66 -6.96 -3.24
C PHE A 63 5.23 -7.48 -3.05
N ASP A 64 4.37 -6.74 -2.35
CA ASP A 64 2.98 -7.14 -2.15
C ASP A 64 2.28 -7.38 -3.50
N SER A 65 1.42 -8.40 -3.54
CA SER A 65 0.66 -8.78 -4.75
C SER A 65 -0.22 -7.66 -5.30
N LEU A 66 -0.56 -6.67 -4.47
CA LEU A 66 -1.26 -5.46 -4.89
C LEU A 66 -0.53 -4.74 -6.03
N PHE A 67 0.80 -4.74 -6.01
CA PHE A 67 1.66 -3.97 -6.92
C PHE A 67 2.17 -4.78 -8.12
N TRP A 68 1.89 -6.08 -8.20
CA TRP A 68 2.33 -6.91 -9.32
C TRP A 68 1.68 -6.50 -10.66
N ALA A 69 0.43 -6.06 -10.60
CA ALA A 69 -0.25 -5.47 -11.74
C ALA A 69 0.14 -3.99 -11.78
N GLY A 70 1.09 -3.63 -12.66
CA GLY A 70 1.79 -2.34 -12.63
C GLY A 70 0.98 -1.06 -12.84
N ASP A 71 -0.36 -1.11 -12.85
CA ASP A 71 -1.21 0.07 -12.86
C ASP A 71 -2.43 -0.02 -11.93
N ARG A 72 -2.54 -1.08 -11.10
CA ARG A 72 -3.72 -1.30 -10.26
C ARG A 72 -3.79 -0.28 -9.12
N ASP A 73 -2.67 -0.07 -8.45
CA ASP A 73 -2.51 0.92 -7.39
C ASP A 73 -2.79 2.34 -7.91
N GLN A 74 -2.30 2.64 -9.12
CA GLN A 74 -2.56 3.93 -9.77
C GLN A 74 -4.04 4.11 -10.11
N LYS A 75 -4.70 3.08 -10.66
CA LYS A 75 -6.13 3.15 -11.03
C LYS A 75 -7.03 3.28 -9.82
N LEU A 76 -6.76 2.54 -8.75
CA LEU A 76 -7.67 2.46 -7.60
C LEU A 76 -7.37 3.55 -6.55
N TRP A 77 -6.10 3.87 -6.30
CA TRP A 77 -5.70 4.82 -5.25
C TRP A 77 -4.99 6.06 -5.76
N GLY A 78 -4.61 6.12 -7.04
CA GLY A 78 -3.75 7.20 -7.55
C GLY A 78 -2.33 7.12 -7.00
N PHE A 79 -1.99 6.01 -6.38
CA PHE A 79 -0.71 5.72 -5.77
C PHE A 79 0.20 5.07 -6.81
N ASN A 80 1.48 5.43 -6.85
CA ASN A 80 2.44 4.84 -7.78
C ASN A 80 3.59 4.20 -7.01
N GLN A 81 3.45 2.91 -6.71
CA GLN A 81 4.50 2.14 -6.06
C GLN A 81 5.55 1.73 -7.07
N LEU A 82 6.78 2.23 -6.89
CA LEU A 82 7.92 1.86 -7.72
C LEU A 82 9.02 1.25 -6.86
N LEU A 83 9.54 0.12 -7.32
CA LEU A 83 10.70 -0.51 -6.70
C LEU A 83 11.98 0.17 -7.20
N GLU A 84 12.59 0.99 -6.35
CA GLU A 84 13.74 1.82 -6.73
C GLU A 84 15.11 1.22 -6.34
N CYS A 85 15.14 -0.02 -5.86
CA CYS A 85 16.40 -0.71 -5.52
C CYS A 85 17.36 -0.83 -6.70
N TYR A 86 16.82 -0.82 -7.93
CA TYR A 86 17.60 -0.85 -9.18
C TYR A 86 18.07 0.52 -9.64
N LYS A 87 17.53 1.61 -9.07
CA LYS A 87 17.98 2.96 -9.39
C LYS A 87 19.27 3.29 -8.62
N PRO A 88 20.19 4.06 -9.22
CA PRO A 88 21.26 4.74 -8.49
C PRO A 88 20.70 5.56 -7.32
N ALA A 89 21.47 5.71 -6.24
CA ALA A 89 20.97 6.30 -4.99
C ALA A 89 20.44 7.73 -5.14
N ASP A 90 21.06 8.53 -6.01
CA ASP A 90 20.71 9.91 -6.34
C ASP A 90 19.46 10.03 -7.23
N GLN A 91 19.02 8.95 -7.85
CA GLN A 91 17.81 8.91 -8.69
C GLN A 91 16.59 8.32 -7.96
N ARG A 92 16.74 7.95 -6.69
CA ARG A 92 15.64 7.45 -5.87
C ARG A 92 14.80 8.61 -5.36
N VAL A 93 13.49 8.50 -5.49
CA VAL A 93 12.51 9.44 -4.97
C VAL A 93 12.13 9.04 -3.55
N TYR A 94 11.84 7.76 -3.32
CA TYR A 94 11.23 7.28 -2.08
C TYR A 94 12.10 6.35 -1.24
N GLY A 95 13.21 5.86 -1.80
CA GLY A 95 14.20 5.05 -1.07
C GLY A 95 14.48 3.70 -1.71
N TYR A 96 15.34 2.89 -1.08
CA TYR A 96 15.79 1.62 -1.68
C TYR A 96 14.67 0.58 -1.70
N PHE A 97 14.01 0.38 -0.55
CA PHE A 97 12.87 -0.53 -0.40
C PHE A 97 11.74 0.22 0.31
N SER A 98 11.04 1.09 -0.41
CA SER A 98 9.95 1.87 0.16
C SER A 98 8.71 1.00 0.43
N PHE A 99 8.22 1.00 1.68
CA PHE A 99 7.03 0.30 2.15
C PHE A 99 5.83 1.24 2.13
N PRO A 100 4.76 0.93 1.37
CA PRO A 100 3.51 1.68 1.43
C PRO A 100 2.82 1.55 2.79
N ILE A 101 2.22 2.65 3.22
CA ILE A 101 1.37 2.72 4.41
C ILE A 101 -0.07 2.58 3.96
N LEU A 102 -0.70 1.46 4.31
CA LEU A 102 -2.13 1.25 4.15
C LEU A 102 -2.80 1.66 5.46
N HIS A 103 -3.56 2.76 5.43
CA HIS A 103 -4.40 3.19 6.54
C HIS A 103 -5.85 2.97 6.14
N LYS A 104 -6.51 2.01 6.77
CA LYS A 104 -7.86 1.55 6.44
C LYS A 104 -7.91 1.07 4.98
N ASP A 105 -8.67 1.76 4.15
CA ASP A 105 -8.86 1.49 2.73
C ASP A 105 -8.01 2.40 1.83
N ARG A 106 -7.06 3.18 2.38
CA ARG A 106 -6.26 4.14 1.62
C ARG A 106 -4.75 3.89 1.73
N LEU A 107 -4.07 4.02 0.60
CA LEU A 107 -2.61 4.16 0.55
C LEU A 107 -2.26 5.63 0.81
N VAL A 108 -1.77 5.91 2.03
CA VAL A 108 -1.65 7.29 2.55
C VAL A 108 -0.23 7.83 2.54
N GLY A 109 0.76 6.97 2.32
CA GLY A 109 2.16 7.34 2.39
C GLY A 109 3.08 6.15 2.21
N ARG A 110 4.37 6.35 2.47
CA ARG A 110 5.40 5.33 2.35
C ARG A 110 6.65 5.65 3.17
N PHE A 111 7.44 4.64 3.54
CA PHE A 111 8.71 4.85 4.26
C PHE A 111 9.82 3.89 3.80
N ASP A 112 11.08 4.29 3.95
CA ASP A 112 12.26 3.47 3.60
C ASP A 112 12.98 3.00 4.87
N PRO A 113 12.73 1.76 5.34
CA PRO A 113 13.32 1.24 6.56
C PRO A 113 14.72 0.65 6.34
N ARG A 114 15.59 0.81 7.33
CA ARG A 114 16.90 0.16 7.44
C ARG A 114 17.14 -0.24 8.89
N LEU A 115 17.19 -1.54 9.16
CA LEU A 115 17.52 -2.06 10.48
C LEU A 115 19.03 -2.18 10.65
N ASP A 116 19.58 -1.48 11.65
CA ASP A 116 20.91 -1.79 12.16
C ASP A 116 20.79 -2.90 13.22
N ARG A 117 21.17 -4.11 12.81
CA ARG A 117 21.06 -5.30 13.67
C ARG A 117 22.02 -5.28 14.85
N GLN A 118 23.12 -4.52 14.77
CA GLN A 118 24.09 -4.47 15.86
C GLN A 118 23.59 -3.60 17.01
N SER A 119 23.00 -2.44 16.69
CA SER A 119 22.46 -1.52 17.69
C SER A 119 20.99 -1.79 18.04
N GLY A 120 20.27 -2.55 17.22
CA GLY A 120 18.82 -2.78 17.37
C GLY A 120 17.96 -1.61 16.91
N VAL A 121 18.55 -0.58 16.28
CA VAL A 121 17.82 0.63 15.85
C VAL A 121 17.24 0.43 14.45
N LEU A 122 15.93 0.64 14.30
CA LEU A 122 15.30 0.78 13.00
C LEU A 122 15.40 2.24 12.55
N TYR A 123 16.05 2.48 11.42
CA TYR A 123 16.09 3.79 10.78
C TYR A 123 15.01 3.86 9.71
N LEU A 124 14.24 4.95 9.69
CA LEU A 124 13.47 5.37 8.53
C LEU A 124 14.32 6.41 7.80
N ASN A 125 14.99 6.00 6.72
CA ASN A 125 15.78 6.93 5.91
C ASN A 125 14.88 8.04 5.32
N ALA A 126 13.62 7.70 5.04
CA ALA A 126 12.60 8.66 4.67
C ALA A 126 11.19 8.18 5.07
N LEU A 127 10.29 9.11 5.39
CA LEU A 127 8.88 8.91 5.70
C LEU A 127 8.01 9.96 4.99
N TYR A 128 7.17 9.52 4.07
CA TYR A 128 6.36 10.38 3.21
C TYR A 128 4.87 10.15 3.43
N LEU A 129 4.08 11.24 3.41
CA LEU A 129 2.64 11.18 3.16
C LEU A 129 2.34 11.60 1.72
N GLU A 130 1.28 11.03 1.15
CA GLU A 130 0.83 11.43 -0.19
C GLU A 130 0.27 12.87 -0.18
N PRO A 131 0.34 13.57 -1.33
CA PRO A 131 -0.23 14.91 -1.45
C PRO A 131 -1.70 14.97 -1.01
N GLY A 132 -2.04 15.96 -0.19
CA GLY A 132 -3.40 16.13 0.34
C GLY A 132 -3.71 15.29 1.59
N ILE A 133 -2.79 14.44 2.06
CA ILE A 133 -2.93 13.71 3.32
C ILE A 133 -2.26 14.50 4.46
N ALA A 134 -3.04 14.81 5.49
CA ALA A 134 -2.54 15.43 6.71
C ALA A 134 -2.28 14.37 7.79
N PRO A 135 -1.23 14.53 8.62
CA PRO A 135 -0.99 13.66 9.77
C PRO A 135 -1.93 14.05 10.93
N ASP A 136 -3.22 13.77 10.77
CA ASP A 136 -4.18 13.87 11.85
C ASP A 136 -3.94 12.80 12.92
N ASP A 137 -4.64 12.94 14.04
CA ASP A 137 -4.38 12.10 15.22
C ASP A 137 -4.82 10.65 15.00
N GLU A 138 -5.82 10.40 14.14
CA GLU A 138 -6.27 9.05 13.81
C GLU A 138 -5.24 8.31 12.95
N LEU A 139 -4.75 8.97 11.89
CA LEU A 139 -3.71 8.43 11.03
C LEU A 139 -2.43 8.16 11.84
N VAL A 140 -2.00 9.13 12.65
CA VAL A 140 -0.81 8.99 13.49
C VAL A 140 -0.95 7.83 14.47
N ALA A 141 -2.09 7.70 15.16
CA ALA A 141 -2.32 6.59 16.07
C ALA A 141 -2.31 5.22 15.34
N GLY A 142 -2.93 5.15 14.17
CA GLY A 142 -2.92 3.95 13.33
C GLY A 142 -1.51 3.55 12.89
N VAL A 143 -0.72 4.51 12.43
CA VAL A 143 0.67 4.27 11.98
C VAL A 143 1.58 3.94 13.16
N ALA A 144 1.40 4.59 14.32
CA ALA A 144 2.15 4.26 15.53
C ALA A 144 1.90 2.81 15.97
N ASN A 145 0.65 2.36 15.96
CA ASN A 145 0.33 0.96 16.28
C ASN A 145 0.97 -0.02 15.28
N ALA A 146 0.84 0.24 13.98
CA ALA A 146 1.49 -0.58 12.96
C ALA A 146 3.02 -0.58 13.08
N MET A 147 3.62 0.56 13.47
CA MET A 147 5.05 0.69 13.68
C MET A 147 5.52 -0.07 14.92
N ARG A 148 4.76 -0.09 16.02
CA ARG A 148 5.07 -0.96 17.18
C ARG A 148 5.11 -2.43 16.78
N ASP A 149 4.10 -2.90 16.04
CA ASP A 149 4.09 -4.27 15.53
C ASP A 149 5.29 -4.55 14.62
N PHE A 150 5.64 -3.58 13.76
CA PHE A 150 6.77 -3.70 12.85
C PHE A 150 8.12 -3.75 13.58
N LEU A 151 8.31 -2.92 14.61
CA LEU A 151 9.51 -2.94 15.45
C LEU A 151 9.65 -4.28 16.17
N VAL A 152 8.56 -4.77 16.80
CA VAL A 152 8.52 -6.07 17.47
C VAL A 152 8.86 -7.21 16.51
N TRP A 153 8.24 -7.23 15.33
CA TRP A 153 8.50 -8.24 14.31
C TRP A 153 9.96 -8.31 13.89
N HIS A 154 10.63 -7.16 13.77
CA HIS A 154 12.03 -7.07 13.36
C HIS A 154 13.02 -7.17 14.51
N GLY A 155 12.55 -7.25 15.76
CA GLY A 155 13.40 -7.23 16.96
C GLY A 155 14.12 -5.90 17.15
N ALA A 156 13.55 -4.80 16.66
CA ALA A 156 14.09 -3.46 16.82
C ALA A 156 13.68 -2.87 18.18
N THR A 157 14.62 -2.24 18.86
CA THR A 157 14.44 -1.67 20.21
C THR A 157 14.29 -0.16 20.22
N ASP A 158 14.58 0.49 19.09
CA ASP A 158 14.52 1.94 18.94
C ASP A 158 14.15 2.30 17.49
N LEU A 159 13.63 3.51 17.30
CA LEU A 159 13.24 4.07 16.00
C LEU A 159 13.88 5.43 15.81
N LYS A 160 14.54 5.63 14.67
CA LYS A 160 15.03 6.94 14.24
C LYS A 160 14.47 7.29 12.87
N ILE A 161 14.01 8.52 12.71
CA ILE A 161 13.47 9.03 11.45
C ILE A 161 14.42 10.11 10.95
N GLU A 162 15.09 9.85 9.83
CA GLU A 162 16.11 10.75 9.27
C GLU A 162 15.48 11.90 8.48
N LYS A 163 14.47 11.58 7.65
CA LYS A 163 13.73 12.54 6.85
C LYS A 163 12.24 12.22 6.94
N SER A 164 11.42 13.27 7.05
CA SER A 164 9.98 13.12 6.83
C SER A 164 9.39 14.30 6.08
N GLU A 165 8.40 13.99 5.24
CA GLU A 165 7.64 14.95 4.47
C GLU A 165 6.14 14.58 4.56
N PRO A 166 5.33 15.37 5.28
CA PRO A 166 5.69 16.60 6.00
C PRO A 166 6.48 16.32 7.29
N ALA A 167 7.39 17.23 7.67
CA ALA A 167 8.26 17.08 8.85
C ALA A 167 7.48 16.83 10.16
N VAL A 168 6.32 17.50 10.31
CA VAL A 168 5.43 17.34 11.48
C VAL A 168 4.93 15.90 11.67
N PHE A 169 4.91 15.08 10.61
CA PHE A 169 4.49 13.70 10.72
C PHE A 169 5.47 12.86 11.56
N ALA A 170 6.79 13.04 11.35
CA ALA A 170 7.79 12.38 12.18
C ALA A 170 7.67 12.77 13.66
N GLU A 171 7.50 14.05 13.95
CA GLU A 171 7.36 14.53 15.33
C GLU A 171 6.15 13.92 16.03
N LYS A 172 5.00 13.91 15.34
CA LYS A 172 3.77 13.31 15.87
C LYS A 172 3.91 11.81 16.06
N LEU A 173 4.51 11.10 15.08
CA LEU A 173 4.72 9.66 15.16
C LEU A 173 5.63 9.27 16.34
N ILE A 174 6.76 9.97 16.53
CA ILE A 174 7.66 9.72 17.65
C ILE A 174 6.98 9.97 19.00
N ARG A 175 6.16 11.02 19.11
CA ARG A 175 5.39 11.28 20.35
C ARG A 175 4.32 10.22 20.62
N ALA A 176 3.81 9.58 19.56
CA ALA A 176 2.74 8.61 19.64
C ALA A 176 3.24 7.16 19.83
N LEU A 177 4.54 6.90 19.79
CA LEU A 177 5.17 5.59 19.97
C LEU A 177 5.52 5.31 21.42
#